data_AF-A0A150G2R7-F1
#
_entry.id   AF-A0A150G2R7-F1
#
_cell.length_a   1.000
_cell.length_b   1.000
_cell.length_c   1.000
_cell.angle_alpha   90.00
_cell.angle_beta   90.00
_cell.angle_gamma   90.00
#
_symmetry.space_group_name_H-M   'P 1'
#
loop_
_entity.id
_entity.type
_entity.pdbx_description
1 polymer ?
#
loop_
_entity_poly.entity_id
_entity_poly.type
_entity_poly.pdbx_seq_one_letter_code
_entity_poly.pdbx_strand_id
1 'polypeptide(L)'
;MQASTASLSVGLTDLVLLECSRRHDSPLSPPICARLSSLLRSHLLQAAGRQLALVVDHLADLEPGQWAGGWIITYAVSVVNLICFLILAAIGFFPDALTSRGREPQLSASFLELLAALEDSWVLEHVGRTLLLLAPQAELQLGDCYGPFVMMVSCLSHMCIQCTAAAAATATATAAAATAASTAAATASTTASSTATVASRLRHLLSGRCLRHAVLASGVVGLCAADGGPDYGLPGGLRAGLQRELNALETADMAVRSVLLLLRAQTVEPPQQGRSGGLAFAPRAGAAALQRLQLQPGTGGGVDDLAVSVVESLLAAMQLLPSSPPASSQEHWLADRESWWQLAGGACAAASWLPPSWLEALGELLAVGLLDTCDNGSADPSDLPPAPAPKVAAALRGGALACLERLMRCAGREPQGPHADVLRVLVLSRKGHLWRCLAPLLAYGDPHRAAALVATVGKLLRLVAAQGPGALRQKLHAKSNWDHIVAESDMVTDAAVAHGPLVRVLAVEAEGLWGRGGSVRCT
;
A
#
# COMPACT_ATOMS: atom_id res chain seq x y z
N MET A 1 34.16 28.19 2.73
CA MET A 1 32.95 27.40 2.41
C MET A 1 32.46 26.56 3.58
N GLN A 2 33.29 25.75 4.25
CA GLN A 2 32.89 24.87 5.37
C GLN A 2 32.11 25.56 6.51
N ALA A 3 32.57 26.73 6.99
CA ALA A 3 31.87 27.47 8.04
C ALA A 3 30.49 28.02 7.60
N SER A 4 30.34 28.33 6.31
CA SER A 4 29.10 28.87 5.75
C SER A 4 28.06 27.77 5.55
N THR A 5 28.46 26.59 5.07
CA THR A 5 27.56 25.45 4.88
C THR A 5 27.08 24.84 6.20
N ALA A 6 27.95 24.76 7.22
CA ALA A 6 27.56 24.27 8.54
C ALA A 6 26.58 25.21 9.24
N SER A 7 26.83 26.53 9.16
CA SER A 7 25.94 27.55 9.73
C SER A 7 24.58 27.59 9.01
N LEU A 8 24.56 27.44 7.68
CA LEU A 8 23.32 27.33 6.89
C LEU A 8 22.54 26.05 7.20
N SER A 9 23.23 24.92 7.33
CA SER A 9 22.63 23.62 7.68
C SER A 9 21.89 23.72 9.01
N VAL A 10 22.57 24.11 10.09
CA VAL A 10 21.97 24.15 11.43
C VAL A 10 20.79 25.12 11.48
N GLY A 11 20.94 26.33 10.92
CA GLY A 11 19.86 27.32 10.95
C GLY A 11 18.62 26.95 10.12
N LEU A 12 18.77 26.26 8.98
CA LEU A 12 17.63 25.79 8.18
C LEU A 12 17.01 24.54 8.78
N THR A 13 17.81 23.59 9.25
CA THR A 13 17.33 22.35 9.86
C THR A 13 16.56 22.66 11.14
N ASP A 14 17.08 23.52 12.01
CA ASP A 14 16.38 23.94 13.23
C ASP A 14 15.08 24.68 12.92
N LEU A 15 15.08 25.57 11.92
CA LEU A 15 13.88 26.30 11.52
C LEU A 15 12.80 25.38 10.93
N VAL A 16 13.21 24.43 10.08
CA VAL A 16 12.29 23.47 9.46
C VAL A 16 11.76 22.49 10.50
N LEU A 17 12.63 21.91 11.34
CA LEU A 17 12.24 20.98 12.40
C LEU A 17 11.33 21.64 13.44
N LEU A 18 11.66 22.86 13.89
CA LEU A 18 10.85 23.59 14.87
C LEU A 18 9.44 23.88 14.33
N GLU A 19 9.33 24.22 13.04
CA GLU A 19 8.04 24.57 12.44
C GLU A 19 7.23 23.31 12.06
N CYS A 20 7.88 22.26 11.53
CA CYS A 20 7.26 20.96 11.27
C CYS A 20 6.76 20.30 12.57
N SER A 21 7.50 20.42 13.67
CA SER A 21 7.10 19.86 14.97
C SER A 21 5.96 20.62 15.64
N ARG A 22 5.74 21.91 15.30
CA ARG A 22 4.72 22.74 15.95
C ARG A 22 3.35 22.70 15.28
N ARG A 23 3.23 22.25 14.02
CA ARG A 23 2.00 22.39 13.24
C ARG A 23 1.80 21.22 12.29
N HIS A 24 1.17 20.14 12.76
CA HIS A 24 0.71 19.08 11.86
C HIS A 24 -0.51 19.49 11.00
N ASP A 25 -1.25 20.54 11.39
CA ASP A 25 -2.55 20.86 10.77
C ASP A 25 -2.67 22.25 10.13
N SER A 26 -1.58 23.02 9.99
CA SER A 26 -1.66 24.39 9.43
C SER A 26 -0.74 24.59 8.24
N PRO A 27 -1.23 25.21 7.13
CA PRO A 27 -0.37 25.57 6.02
C PRO A 27 0.73 26.51 6.51
N LEU A 28 1.95 26.27 6.03
CA LEU A 28 3.11 27.08 6.33
C LEU A 28 2.92 28.51 5.85
N SER A 29 3.57 29.44 6.54
CA SER A 29 3.41 30.87 6.24
C SER A 29 4.00 31.20 4.85
N PRO A 30 3.38 32.13 4.08
CA PRO A 30 3.89 32.60 2.80
C PRO A 30 5.40 32.95 2.73
N PRO A 31 6.04 33.56 3.76
CA PRO A 31 7.48 33.84 3.71
C PRO A 31 8.35 32.59 3.67
N ILE A 32 7.92 31.47 4.26
CA ILE A 32 8.66 30.20 4.20
C ILE A 32 8.64 29.66 2.77
N CYS A 33 7.47 29.68 2.11
CA CYS A 33 7.35 29.29 0.70
C CYS A 33 8.24 30.13 -0.21
N ALA A 34 8.24 31.46 -0.03
CA ALA A 34 9.09 32.36 -0.81
C ALA A 34 10.58 32.07 -0.60
N ARG A 35 10.99 31.77 0.64
CA ARG A 35 12.37 31.41 0.96
C ARG A 35 12.76 30.07 0.35
N LEU A 36 11.91 29.06 0.41
CA LEU A 36 12.16 27.76 -0.23
C LEU A 36 12.29 27.91 -1.75
N SER A 37 11.36 28.62 -2.40
CA SER A 37 11.47 28.91 -3.84
C SER A 37 12.76 29.67 -4.16
N SER A 38 13.19 30.61 -3.33
CA SER A 38 14.47 31.31 -3.52
C SER A 38 15.67 30.36 -3.40
N LEU A 39 15.63 29.39 -2.49
CA LEU A 39 16.70 28.38 -2.34
C LEU A 39 16.73 27.39 -3.51
N LEU A 40 15.57 27.01 -4.05
CA LEU A 40 15.49 26.14 -5.22
C LEU A 40 16.06 26.85 -6.46
N ARG A 41 15.76 28.14 -6.61
CA ARG A 41 16.27 28.97 -7.71
C ARG A 41 17.76 29.33 -7.59
N SER A 42 18.35 29.22 -6.40
CA SER A 42 19.77 29.54 -6.20
C SER A 42 20.73 28.40 -6.59
N HIS A 43 20.24 27.37 -7.29
CA HIS A 43 21.00 26.17 -7.67
C HIS A 43 21.59 25.41 -6.47
N LEU A 44 21.01 25.56 -5.27
CA LEU A 44 21.48 24.91 -4.04
C LEU A 44 21.57 23.38 -4.20
N LEU A 45 20.54 22.76 -4.78
CA LEU A 45 20.52 21.31 -5.01
C LEU A 45 21.61 20.86 -5.98
N GLN A 46 21.89 21.65 -7.02
CA GLN A 46 22.98 21.35 -7.96
C GLN A 46 24.36 21.48 -7.29
N ALA A 47 24.55 22.52 -6.47
CA ALA A 47 25.76 22.66 -5.69
C ALA A 47 25.94 21.49 -4.71
N ALA A 48 24.87 21.12 -3.98
CA ALA A 48 24.88 20.00 -3.05
C ALA A 48 25.15 18.66 -3.75
N GLY A 49 24.53 18.42 -4.91
CA GLY A 49 24.79 17.25 -5.76
C GLY A 49 26.24 17.14 -6.17
N ARG A 50 26.88 18.24 -6.60
CA ARG A 50 28.32 18.26 -6.93
C ARG A 50 29.20 17.97 -5.71
N GLN A 51 28.85 18.51 -4.54
CA GLN A 51 29.61 18.23 -3.31
C GLN A 51 29.50 16.75 -2.92
N LEU A 52 28.30 16.15 -3.00
CA LEU A 52 28.14 14.73 -2.76
C LEU A 52 28.86 13.87 -3.81
N ALA A 53 28.91 14.30 -5.07
CA ALA A 53 29.69 13.60 -6.10
C ALA A 53 31.19 13.55 -5.73
N LEU A 54 31.77 14.67 -5.30
CA LEU A 54 33.17 14.72 -4.83
C LEU A 54 33.41 13.83 -3.60
N VAL A 55 32.47 13.82 -2.66
CA VAL A 55 32.50 12.93 -1.49
C VAL A 55 32.45 11.47 -1.94
N VAL A 56 31.56 11.13 -2.86
CA VAL A 56 31.39 9.77 -3.39
C VAL A 56 32.67 9.28 -4.07
N ASP A 57 33.31 10.12 -4.90
CA ASP A 57 34.55 9.76 -5.57
C ASP A 57 35.66 9.51 -4.54
N HIS A 58 35.77 10.40 -3.55
CA HIS A 58 36.73 10.21 -2.45
C HIS A 58 36.47 8.94 -1.64
N LEU A 59 35.21 8.65 -1.30
CA LEU A 59 34.83 7.44 -0.55
C LEU A 59 35.05 6.16 -1.37
N ALA A 60 34.90 6.22 -2.69
CA ALA A 60 35.08 5.09 -3.59
C ALA A 60 36.57 4.72 -3.76
N ASP A 61 37.47 5.69 -3.65
CA ASP A 61 38.92 5.50 -3.74
C ASP A 61 39.55 4.96 -2.44
N LEU A 62 38.79 4.84 -1.35
CA LEU A 62 39.29 4.30 -0.09
C LEU A 62 39.45 2.78 -0.15
N GLU A 63 40.64 2.31 0.20
CA GLU A 63 40.88 0.87 0.39
C GLU A 63 40.04 0.33 1.56
N PRO A 64 39.64 -0.95 1.55
CA PRO A 64 38.95 -1.58 2.67
C PRO A 64 39.73 -1.40 3.98
N GLY A 65 39.13 -0.74 4.97
CA GLY A 65 39.75 -0.44 6.28
C GLY A 65 40.44 0.93 6.36
N GLN A 66 40.54 1.67 5.26
CA GLN A 66 41.02 3.05 5.28
C GLN A 66 39.92 4.01 5.74
N TRP A 67 40.25 4.85 6.72
CA TRP A 67 39.30 5.82 7.29
C TRP A 67 39.27 7.11 6.47
N ALA A 68 38.09 7.54 6.03
CA ALA A 68 37.87 8.77 5.24
C ALA A 68 38.19 10.07 5.99
N GLY A 69 38.53 10.01 7.28
CA GLY A 69 38.55 11.18 8.15
C GLY A 69 37.14 11.55 8.59
N GLY A 70 36.92 11.69 9.90
CA GLY A 70 35.60 11.95 10.47
C GLY A 70 34.92 13.21 9.90
N TRP A 71 35.70 14.22 9.51
CA TRP A 71 35.16 15.47 8.96
C TRP A 71 34.47 15.29 7.60
N ILE A 72 34.95 14.41 6.71
CA ILE A 72 34.33 14.16 5.41
C ILE A 72 32.96 13.53 5.63
N ILE A 73 32.87 12.61 6.59
CA ILE A 73 31.66 11.86 6.87
C ILE A 73 30.63 12.76 7.53
N THR A 74 31.02 13.56 8.54
CA THR A 74 30.14 14.57 9.15
C THR A 74 29.63 15.57 8.11
N TYR A 75 30.49 15.98 7.18
CA TYR A 75 30.11 16.86 6.08
C TYR A 75 29.09 16.21 5.15
N ALA A 76 29.35 14.97 4.70
CA ALA A 76 28.46 14.20 3.84
C ALA A 76 27.07 14.03 4.47
N VAL A 77 27.03 13.60 5.75
CA VAL A 77 25.80 13.43 6.54
C VAL A 77 25.02 14.74 6.64
N SER A 78 25.71 15.86 6.93
CA SER A 78 25.06 17.18 7.00
C SER A 78 24.44 17.59 5.67
N VAL A 79 25.14 17.35 4.55
CA VAL A 79 24.62 17.66 3.21
C VAL A 79 23.42 16.78 2.86
N VAL A 80 23.49 15.47 3.14
CA VAL A 80 22.36 14.54 2.95
C VAL A 80 21.14 14.99 3.75
N ASN A 81 21.33 15.32 5.03
CA ASN A 81 20.25 15.79 5.89
C ASN A 81 19.63 17.09 5.39
N LEU A 82 20.46 18.06 5.01
CA LEU A 82 19.98 19.31 4.42
C LEU A 82 19.10 19.06 3.18
N ILE A 83 19.53 18.17 2.28
CA ILE A 83 18.76 17.81 1.09
C ILE A 83 17.44 17.14 1.47
N CYS A 84 17.47 16.16 2.37
CA CYS A 84 16.27 15.43 2.80
C CYS A 84 15.27 16.38 3.45
N PHE A 85 15.70 17.24 4.37
CA PHE A 85 14.84 18.22 5.03
C PHE A 85 14.31 19.28 4.07
N LEU A 86 15.10 19.73 3.09
CA LEU A 86 14.62 20.67 2.07
C LEU A 86 13.49 20.06 1.24
N ILE A 87 13.65 18.80 0.82
CA ILE A 87 12.65 18.07 0.04
C ILE A 87 11.42 17.78 0.89
N LEU A 88 11.60 17.28 2.11
CA LEU A 88 10.51 17.00 3.05
C LEU A 88 9.71 18.25 3.38
N ALA A 89 10.38 19.36 3.67
CA ALA A 89 9.73 20.65 3.85
C ALA A 89 8.87 20.92 2.62
N ALA A 90 9.46 20.94 1.43
CA ALA A 90 8.77 21.25 0.18
C ALA A 90 7.60 20.31 -0.18
N ILE A 91 7.63 19.03 0.22
CA ILE A 91 6.52 18.08 0.05
C ILE A 91 5.45 18.27 1.13
N GLY A 92 5.82 18.57 2.37
CA GLY A 92 4.89 18.76 3.48
C GLY A 92 3.85 19.86 3.25
N PHE A 93 4.04 20.72 2.24
CA PHE A 93 3.05 21.72 1.80
C PHE A 93 1.93 21.15 0.92
N PHE A 94 2.01 19.90 0.50
CA PHE A 94 1.11 19.29 -0.49
C PHE A 94 -0.14 18.52 0.02
N PRO A 95 -0.29 18.10 1.30
CA PRO A 95 -1.28 17.07 1.69
C PRO A 95 -2.74 17.34 1.32
N ASP A 96 -3.18 18.60 1.30
CA ASP A 96 -4.62 18.93 1.13
C ASP A 96 -5.06 19.09 -0.32
N ALA A 97 -4.11 19.28 -1.26
CA ALA A 97 -4.45 19.62 -2.63
C ALA A 97 -4.96 18.42 -3.45
N LEU A 98 -4.52 17.19 -3.16
CA LEU A 98 -4.92 15.99 -3.92
C LEU A 98 -6.05 15.20 -3.28
N THR A 99 -6.25 15.36 -1.97
CA THR A 99 -7.21 14.56 -1.19
C THR A 99 -8.54 15.27 -0.99
N SER A 100 -8.61 16.59 -1.19
CA SER A 100 -9.84 17.37 -1.05
C SER A 100 -10.84 17.03 -2.16
N ARG A 101 -11.79 16.15 -1.81
CA ARG A 101 -12.85 15.67 -2.70
C ARG A 101 -13.64 16.86 -3.25
N GLY A 102 -13.53 17.11 -4.55
CA GLY A 102 -14.30 18.14 -5.25
C GLY A 102 -13.56 19.45 -5.54
N ARG A 103 -12.30 19.62 -5.10
CA ARG A 103 -11.46 20.72 -5.58
C ARG A 103 -10.47 20.19 -6.62
N GLU A 104 -10.28 20.98 -7.68
CA GLU A 104 -9.30 20.64 -8.71
C GLU A 104 -7.89 20.65 -8.10
N PRO A 105 -7.09 19.59 -8.29
CA PRO A 105 -5.74 19.51 -7.73
C PRO A 105 -4.84 20.54 -8.40
N GLN A 106 -4.65 21.69 -7.75
CA GLN A 106 -3.71 22.71 -8.23
C GLN A 106 -2.33 22.41 -7.67
N LEU A 107 -1.47 21.87 -8.53
CA LEU A 107 -0.03 21.73 -8.25
C LEU A 107 0.58 23.13 -8.11
N SER A 108 1.27 23.39 -6.99
CA SER A 108 1.95 24.67 -6.80
C SER A 108 3.13 24.82 -7.76
N ALA A 109 3.36 26.04 -8.26
CA ALA A 109 4.51 26.33 -9.11
C ALA A 109 5.84 25.95 -8.42
N SER A 110 5.93 26.14 -7.10
CA SER A 110 7.08 25.76 -6.29
C SER A 110 7.40 24.26 -6.34
N PHE A 111 6.38 23.40 -6.44
CA PHE A 111 6.61 21.96 -6.55
C PHE A 111 7.16 21.57 -7.92
N LEU A 112 6.66 22.18 -9.00
CA LEU A 112 7.22 21.96 -10.34
C LEU A 112 8.66 22.49 -10.45
N GLU A 113 8.97 23.60 -9.79
CA GLU A 113 10.34 24.13 -9.65
C GLU A 113 11.24 23.15 -8.88
N LEU A 114 10.75 22.56 -7.78
CA LEU A 114 11.48 21.53 -7.05
C LEU A 114 11.79 20.32 -7.94
N LEU A 115 10.80 19.79 -8.66
CA LEU A 115 11.01 18.63 -9.53
C LEU A 115 12.06 18.90 -10.60
N ALA A 116 12.03 20.09 -11.22
CA ALA A 116 13.05 20.50 -12.18
C ALA A 116 14.43 20.54 -11.54
N ALA A 117 14.54 21.17 -10.36
CA ALA A 117 15.80 21.25 -9.65
C ALA A 117 16.33 19.87 -9.21
N LEU A 118 15.45 18.92 -8.86
CA LEU A 118 15.84 17.54 -8.53
C LEU A 118 16.35 16.76 -9.75
N GLU A 119 15.67 16.90 -10.89
CA GLU A 119 16.08 16.25 -12.16
C GLU A 119 17.42 16.78 -12.66
N ASP A 120 17.61 18.11 -12.64
CA ASP A 120 18.83 18.74 -13.16
C ASP A 120 20.05 18.51 -12.26
N SER A 121 19.85 18.26 -10.96
CA SER A 121 20.94 18.17 -9.98
C SER A 121 21.49 16.77 -9.77
N TRP A 122 20.76 15.71 -10.17
CA TRP A 122 21.10 14.31 -9.87
C TRP A 122 21.31 14.02 -8.37
N VAL A 123 20.82 14.91 -7.51
CA VAL A 123 21.16 14.93 -6.08
C VAL A 123 20.68 13.65 -5.38
N LEU A 124 19.54 13.09 -5.77
CA LEU A 124 18.99 11.87 -5.18
C LEU A 124 19.87 10.63 -5.45
N GLU A 125 20.48 10.55 -6.64
CA GLU A 125 21.42 9.48 -6.98
C GLU A 125 22.71 9.59 -6.15
N HIS A 126 23.23 10.81 -6.00
CA HIS A 126 24.40 11.05 -5.17
C HIS A 126 24.13 10.80 -3.68
N VAL A 127 22.93 11.15 -3.17
CA VAL A 127 22.52 10.80 -1.80
C VAL A 127 22.49 9.29 -1.62
N GLY A 128 21.82 8.55 -2.52
CA GLY A 128 21.75 7.09 -2.46
C GLY A 128 23.13 6.44 -2.49
N ARG A 129 24.02 6.87 -3.39
CA ARG A 129 25.39 6.36 -3.50
C ARG A 129 26.24 6.70 -2.27
N THR A 130 26.10 7.91 -1.73
CA THR A 130 26.79 8.33 -0.51
C THR A 130 26.40 7.44 0.67
N LEU A 131 25.09 7.21 0.88
CA LEU A 131 24.60 6.37 1.97
C LEU A 131 25.12 4.92 1.86
N LEU A 132 25.11 4.36 0.65
CA LEU A 132 25.62 3.01 0.40
C LEU A 132 27.12 2.86 0.68
N LEU A 133 27.92 3.89 0.38
CA LEU A 133 29.37 3.88 0.67
C LEU A 133 29.67 4.14 2.15
N LEU A 134 28.83 4.93 2.83
CA LEU A 134 28.99 5.22 4.26
C LEU A 134 28.55 4.07 5.16
N ALA A 135 27.52 3.30 4.80
CA ALA A 135 27.01 2.21 5.66
C ALA A 135 28.09 1.20 6.13
N PRO A 136 28.96 0.67 5.26
CA PRO A 136 30.00 -0.28 5.68
C PRO A 136 31.07 0.31 6.61
N GLN A 137 31.19 1.63 6.69
CA GLN A 137 32.23 2.33 7.48
C GLN A 137 31.84 2.32 8.96
N ALA A 138 32.26 1.26 9.67
CA ALA A 138 31.56 0.76 10.85
C ALA A 138 31.65 1.56 12.16
N GLU A 139 32.35 2.68 12.16
CA GLU A 139 32.64 3.43 13.39
C GLU A 139 31.73 4.65 13.61
N LEU A 140 30.83 4.96 12.66
CA LEU A 140 30.09 6.22 12.67
C LEU A 140 28.61 6.00 12.97
N GLN A 141 28.08 6.85 13.86
CA GLN A 141 26.66 6.99 14.09
C GLN A 141 26.05 7.75 12.91
N LEU A 142 25.60 7.01 11.89
CA LEU A 142 24.87 7.56 10.73
C LEU A 142 23.35 7.68 11.00
N GLY A 143 22.90 7.30 12.20
CA GLY A 143 21.49 7.19 12.57
C GLY A 143 20.68 8.44 12.24
N ASP A 144 21.32 9.60 12.34
CA ASP A 144 20.68 10.90 12.10
C ASP A 144 20.37 11.19 10.62
N CYS A 145 20.89 10.43 9.64
CA CYS A 145 20.57 10.65 8.22
C CYS A 145 19.70 9.60 7.53
N TYR A 146 19.66 8.38 8.04
CA TYR A 146 18.83 7.33 7.44
C TYR A 146 17.34 7.58 7.61
N GLY A 147 16.91 8.03 8.80
CA GLY A 147 15.52 8.38 9.06
C GLY A 147 14.98 9.43 8.07
N PRO A 148 15.60 10.63 7.97
CA PRO A 148 15.19 11.65 7.01
C PRO A 148 15.21 11.18 5.55
N PHE A 149 16.21 10.38 5.16
CA PHE A 149 16.29 9.82 3.81
C PHE A 149 15.12 8.88 3.50
N VAL A 150 14.85 7.92 4.38
CA VAL A 150 13.77 6.96 4.22
C VAL A 150 12.42 7.67 4.20
N MET A 151 12.21 8.64 5.10
CA MET A 151 11.01 9.49 5.12
C MET A 151 10.85 10.27 3.81
N MET A 152 11.91 10.90 3.31
CA MET A 152 11.90 11.65 2.05
C MET A 152 11.45 10.76 0.88
N VAL A 153 12.00 9.55 0.77
CA VAL A 153 11.62 8.61 -0.30
C VAL A 153 10.16 8.15 -0.13
N SER A 154 9.71 7.90 1.11
CA SER A 154 8.32 7.57 1.41
C SER A 154 7.38 8.66 0.89
N CYS A 155 7.66 9.92 1.24
CA CYS A 155 6.87 11.07 0.81
C CYS A 155 6.84 11.24 -0.72
N LEU A 156 7.99 11.14 -1.39
CA LEU A 156 8.06 11.22 -2.86
C LEU A 156 7.28 10.07 -3.53
N SER A 157 7.38 8.85 -2.99
CA SER A 157 6.69 7.68 -3.52
C SER A 157 5.18 7.79 -3.33
N HIS A 158 4.73 8.22 -2.15
CA HIS A 158 3.33 8.47 -1.85
C HIS A 158 2.75 9.55 -2.79
N MET A 159 3.49 10.65 -2.98
CA MET A 159 3.15 11.69 -3.95
C MET A 159 3.00 11.15 -5.37
N CYS A 160 3.94 10.31 -5.82
CA CYS A 160 3.87 9.68 -7.13
C CYS A 160 2.61 8.81 -7.29
N ILE A 161 2.26 8.04 -6.25
CA ILE A 161 1.05 7.19 -6.23
C ILE A 161 -0.20 8.05 -6.32
N GLN A 162 -0.30 9.13 -5.53
CA GLN A 162 -1.45 10.03 -5.53
C GLN A 162 -1.62 10.75 -6.87
N CYS A 163 -0.55 11.28 -7.46
CA CYS A 163 -0.60 11.92 -8.78
C CYS A 163 -1.02 10.91 -9.88
N THR A 164 -0.55 9.67 -9.79
CA THR A 164 -0.96 8.60 -10.72
C THR A 164 -2.44 8.29 -10.59
N ALA A 165 -2.95 8.14 -9.36
CA ALA A 165 -4.35 7.86 -9.10
C ALA A 165 -5.25 9.02 -9.56
N ALA A 166 -4.86 10.27 -9.29
CA ALA A 166 -5.58 11.46 -9.73
C ALA A 166 -5.62 11.56 -11.27
N ALA A 167 -4.49 11.29 -11.95
CA ALA A 167 -4.43 11.26 -13.41
C ALA A 167 -5.36 10.19 -14.00
N ALA A 168 -5.37 8.98 -13.42
CA ALA A 168 -6.24 7.89 -13.85
C ALA A 168 -7.72 8.22 -13.64
N ALA A 169 -8.09 8.74 -12.47
CA ALA A 169 -9.46 9.16 -12.18
C ALA A 169 -9.94 10.24 -13.17
N THR A 170 -9.11 11.25 -13.43
CA THR A 170 -9.43 12.31 -14.39
C THR A 170 -9.57 11.76 -15.81
N ALA A 171 -8.71 10.82 -16.24
CA ALA A 171 -8.82 10.17 -17.54
C ALA A 171 -10.11 9.35 -17.71
N THR A 172 -10.55 8.65 -16.66
CA THR A 172 -11.82 7.91 -16.71
C THR A 172 -13.03 8.87 -16.77
N ALA A 173 -12.97 9.99 -16.05
CA ALA A 173 -14.02 11.00 -16.07
C ALA A 173 -14.10 11.72 -17.44
N THR A 174 -12.96 12.04 -18.06
CA THR A 174 -12.94 12.64 -19.41
C THR A 174 -13.43 11.67 -20.46
N ALA A 175 -13.08 10.38 -20.37
CA ALA A 175 -13.62 9.36 -21.27
C ALA A 175 -15.15 9.25 -21.15
N ALA A 176 -15.68 9.25 -19.92
CA ALA A 176 -17.13 9.27 -19.71
C ALA A 176 -17.78 10.57 -20.22
N ALA A 177 -17.18 11.74 -19.98
CA ALA A 177 -17.72 13.02 -20.43
C ALA A 177 -17.65 13.22 -21.96
N ALA A 178 -16.64 12.66 -22.63
CA ALA A 178 -16.51 12.69 -24.09
C ALA A 178 -17.69 11.99 -24.77
N THR A 179 -18.25 10.95 -24.12
CA THR A 179 -19.49 10.31 -24.60
C THR A 179 -20.74 11.17 -24.42
N ALA A 180 -20.67 12.24 -23.62
CA ALA A 180 -21.80 13.11 -23.24
C ALA A 180 -21.79 14.51 -23.90
N ALA A 181 -20.99 14.74 -24.95
CA ALA A 181 -20.99 15.93 -25.81
C ALA A 181 -21.00 17.30 -25.06
N SER A 182 -20.01 17.59 -24.21
CA SER A 182 -19.95 18.86 -23.46
C SER A 182 -18.57 19.54 -23.45
N THR A 183 -18.59 20.88 -23.33
CA THR A 183 -17.44 21.81 -23.22
C THR A 183 -16.61 21.63 -21.95
N ALA A 184 -17.10 20.89 -20.95
CA ALA A 184 -16.37 20.56 -19.71
C ALA A 184 -15.14 19.66 -19.95
N ALA A 185 -15.01 19.07 -21.15
CA ALA A 185 -13.88 18.21 -21.50
C ALA A 185 -12.54 18.96 -21.59
N ALA A 186 -12.53 20.25 -21.96
CA ALA A 186 -11.29 20.99 -22.22
C ALA A 186 -10.50 21.31 -20.94
N THR A 187 -11.15 21.76 -19.86
CA THR A 187 -10.49 22.04 -18.57
C THR A 187 -10.00 20.76 -17.90
N ALA A 188 -10.82 19.71 -17.88
CA ALA A 188 -10.44 18.41 -17.32
C ALA A 188 -9.21 17.79 -18.02
N SER A 189 -9.07 18.02 -19.34
CA SER A 189 -7.91 17.55 -20.11
C SER A 189 -6.59 18.20 -19.68
N THR A 190 -6.59 19.50 -19.35
CA THR A 190 -5.36 20.21 -18.94
C THR A 190 -4.85 19.71 -17.58
N THR A 191 -5.76 19.48 -16.63
CA THR A 191 -5.40 19.00 -15.28
C THR A 191 -5.00 17.52 -15.26
N ALA A 192 -5.63 16.67 -16.08
CA ALA A 192 -5.18 15.29 -16.29
C ALA A 192 -3.72 15.26 -16.80
N SER A 193 -3.40 16.13 -17.76
CA SER A 193 -2.06 16.22 -18.34
C SER A 193 -1.01 16.67 -17.32
N SER A 194 -1.32 17.67 -16.47
CA SER A 194 -0.37 18.17 -15.47
C SER A 194 -0.05 17.13 -14.39
N THR A 195 -1.08 16.45 -13.86
CA THR A 195 -0.92 15.40 -12.84
C THR A 195 -0.20 14.17 -13.37
N ALA A 196 -0.49 13.74 -14.61
CA ALA A 196 0.22 12.65 -15.27
C ALA A 196 1.70 13.01 -15.52
N THR A 197 1.98 14.25 -15.94
CA THR A 197 3.36 14.74 -16.14
C THR A 197 4.15 14.70 -14.84
N VAL A 198 3.56 15.18 -13.74
CA VAL A 198 4.19 15.14 -12.42
C VAL A 198 4.44 13.71 -11.95
N ALA A 199 3.46 12.80 -12.12
CA ALA A 199 3.64 11.40 -11.78
C ALA A 199 4.79 10.76 -12.58
N SER A 200 4.90 11.07 -13.87
CA SER A 200 5.99 10.60 -14.73
C SER A 200 7.36 11.08 -14.24
N ARG A 201 7.48 12.38 -13.94
CA ARG A 201 8.70 13.01 -13.42
C ARG A 201 9.14 12.43 -12.07
N LEU A 202 8.21 12.30 -11.13
CA LEU A 202 8.46 11.63 -9.85
C LEU A 202 8.92 10.18 -10.04
N ARG A 203 8.27 9.43 -10.93
CA ARG A 203 8.67 8.04 -11.22
C ARG A 203 10.07 7.97 -11.79
N HIS A 204 10.43 8.90 -12.69
CA HIS A 204 11.78 9.00 -13.23
C HIS A 204 12.82 9.25 -12.12
N LEU A 205 12.57 10.23 -11.23
CA LEU A 205 13.44 10.49 -10.06
C LEU A 205 13.58 9.26 -9.16
N LEU A 206 12.47 8.58 -8.88
CA LEU A 206 12.42 7.37 -8.04
C LEU A 206 13.02 6.12 -8.72
N SER A 207 13.21 6.16 -10.05
CA SER A 207 13.78 5.05 -10.83
C SER A 207 15.31 5.00 -10.78
N GLY A 208 15.93 6.02 -10.16
CA GLY A 208 17.37 6.12 -10.02
C GLY A 208 17.99 4.88 -9.37
N ARG A 209 19.11 4.40 -9.93
CA ARG A 209 19.70 3.10 -9.57
C ARG A 209 20.24 3.10 -8.14
N CYS A 210 21.00 4.14 -7.77
CA CYS A 210 21.61 4.23 -6.44
C CYS A 210 20.55 4.52 -5.38
N LEU A 211 19.59 5.41 -5.70
CA LEU A 211 18.45 5.68 -4.83
C LEU A 211 17.67 4.40 -4.53
N ARG A 212 17.26 3.67 -5.58
CA ARG A 212 16.51 2.43 -5.45
C ARG A 212 17.32 1.36 -4.70
N HIS A 213 18.62 1.23 -4.98
CA HIS A 213 19.46 0.26 -4.27
C HIS A 213 19.59 0.60 -2.78
N ALA A 214 19.77 1.88 -2.43
CA ALA A 214 19.83 2.32 -1.04
C ALA A 214 18.53 2.03 -0.29
N VAL A 215 17.37 2.35 -0.89
CA VAL A 215 16.05 2.12 -0.27
C VAL A 215 15.77 0.63 -0.11
N LEU A 216 16.05 -0.17 -1.15
CA LEU A 216 15.89 -1.63 -1.11
C LEU A 216 16.81 -2.27 -0.07
N ALA A 217 18.09 -1.88 -0.02
CA ALA A 217 19.03 -2.39 0.98
C ALA A 217 18.55 -2.08 2.40
N SER A 218 18.13 -0.84 2.66
CA SER A 218 17.59 -0.43 3.97
C SER A 218 16.34 -1.23 4.35
N GLY A 219 15.37 -1.37 3.44
CA GLY A 219 14.15 -2.12 3.72
C GLY A 219 14.39 -3.63 3.88
N VAL A 220 15.32 -4.23 3.12
CA VAL A 220 15.72 -5.64 3.31
C VAL A 220 16.36 -5.83 4.68
N VAL A 221 17.24 -4.94 5.11
CA VAL A 221 17.86 -5.03 6.44
C VAL A 221 16.83 -4.83 7.56
N GLY A 222 15.93 -3.85 7.42
CA GLY A 222 14.82 -3.65 8.35
C GLY A 222 13.92 -4.89 8.44
N LEU A 223 13.64 -5.53 7.30
CA LEU A 223 12.84 -6.76 7.26
C LEU A 223 13.57 -7.96 7.87
N CYS A 224 14.86 -8.13 7.59
CA CYS A 224 15.66 -9.19 8.21
C CYS A 224 15.78 -9.02 9.72
N ALA A 225 15.87 -7.78 10.22
CA ALA A 225 15.80 -7.50 11.64
C ALA A 225 14.43 -7.83 12.25
N ALA A 226 13.36 -7.81 11.45
CA ALA A 226 12.00 -8.12 11.88
C ALA A 226 11.69 -9.61 11.98
N ASP A 227 12.14 -10.41 11.01
CA ASP A 227 11.72 -11.81 10.89
C ASP A 227 12.88 -12.82 10.79
N GLY A 228 14.14 -12.36 10.78
CA GLY A 228 15.32 -13.22 10.65
C GLY A 228 15.46 -13.92 9.29
N GLY A 229 14.67 -13.54 8.28
CA GLY A 229 14.68 -14.15 6.96
C GLY A 229 15.88 -13.74 6.07
N PRO A 230 15.89 -14.14 4.79
CA PRO A 230 17.06 -13.97 3.91
C PRO A 230 17.37 -12.50 3.59
N ASP A 231 18.66 -12.19 3.44
CA ASP A 231 19.17 -10.86 3.06
C ASP A 231 19.22 -10.63 1.54
N TYR A 232 18.70 -11.58 0.76
CA TYR A 232 18.67 -11.55 -0.72
C TYR A 232 20.05 -11.29 -1.36
N GLY A 233 21.13 -11.74 -0.71
CA GLY A 233 22.49 -11.60 -1.24
C GLY A 233 23.12 -10.22 -0.98
N LEU A 234 22.62 -9.46 0.00
CA LEU A 234 23.21 -8.19 0.38
C LEU A 234 24.66 -8.38 0.89
N PRO A 235 25.64 -7.57 0.46
CA PRO A 235 27.00 -7.68 0.97
C PRO A 235 27.07 -7.58 2.50
N GLY A 236 27.82 -8.46 3.15
CA GLY A 236 27.86 -8.56 4.61
C GLY A 236 28.25 -7.26 5.32
N GLY A 237 29.20 -6.51 4.78
CA GLY A 237 29.60 -5.20 5.31
C GLY A 237 28.50 -4.15 5.22
N LEU A 238 27.78 -4.11 4.09
CA LEU A 238 26.63 -3.22 3.90
C LEU A 238 25.48 -3.60 4.84
N ARG A 239 25.19 -4.89 4.99
CA ARG A 239 24.17 -5.40 5.91
C ARG A 239 24.47 -5.01 7.36
N ALA A 240 25.68 -5.30 7.84
CA ALA A 240 26.10 -4.95 9.20
C ALA A 240 26.11 -3.43 9.43
N GLY A 241 26.47 -2.67 8.40
CA GLY A 241 26.32 -1.22 8.30
C GLY A 241 24.92 -0.74 8.61
N LEU A 242 24.01 -1.04 7.69
CA LEU A 242 22.62 -0.63 7.77
C LEU A 242 21.93 -1.16 9.02
N GLN A 243 22.27 -2.36 9.48
CA GLN A 243 21.65 -2.94 10.68
C GLN A 243 21.96 -2.10 11.91
N ARG A 244 23.19 -1.58 12.04
CA ARG A 244 23.56 -0.69 13.15
C ARG A 244 22.75 0.61 13.14
N GLU A 245 22.52 1.16 11.95
CA GLU A 245 21.78 2.41 11.78
C GLU A 245 20.27 2.24 11.95
N LEU A 246 19.73 1.09 11.53
CA LEU A 246 18.32 0.75 11.62
C LEU A 246 17.93 0.07 12.94
N ASN A 247 18.82 0.09 13.94
CA ASN A 247 18.57 -0.52 15.25
C ASN A 247 17.34 0.08 15.96
N ALA A 248 16.92 1.30 15.59
CA ALA A 248 15.64 1.84 16.01
C ALA A 248 14.51 1.16 15.22
N LEU A 249 13.64 0.43 15.93
CA LEU A 249 12.51 -0.31 15.35
C LEU A 249 11.65 0.56 14.42
N GLU A 250 11.40 1.81 14.81
CA GLU A 250 10.64 2.79 14.03
C GLU A 250 11.28 3.08 12.68
N THR A 251 12.61 3.19 12.62
CA THR A 251 13.34 3.44 11.37
C THR A 251 13.33 2.21 10.47
N ALA A 252 13.39 1.00 11.05
CA ALA A 252 13.26 -0.25 10.30
C ALA A 252 11.88 -0.40 9.66
N ASP A 253 10.80 -0.14 10.42
CA ASP A 253 9.44 -0.17 9.91
C ASP A 253 9.23 0.86 8.80
N MET A 254 9.74 2.07 9.00
CA MET A 254 9.71 3.12 7.97
C MET A 254 10.49 2.72 6.72
N ALA A 255 11.64 2.03 6.86
CA ALA A 255 12.43 1.56 5.72
C ALA A 255 11.69 0.49 4.91
N VAL A 256 11.04 -0.45 5.59
CA VAL A 256 10.17 -1.45 4.95
C VAL A 256 9.03 -0.76 4.22
N ARG A 257 8.36 0.20 4.87
CA ARG A 257 7.28 0.99 4.29
C ARG A 257 7.72 1.76 3.05
N SER A 258 8.88 2.42 3.10
CA SER A 258 9.44 3.15 1.95
C SER A 258 9.72 2.24 0.76
N VAL A 259 10.15 0.99 0.99
CA VAL A 259 10.28 0.00 -0.09
C VAL A 259 8.91 -0.34 -0.70
N LEU A 260 7.88 -0.57 0.13
CA LEU A 260 6.53 -0.88 -0.36
C LEU A 260 5.97 0.26 -1.22
N LEU A 261 6.09 1.50 -0.74
CA LEU A 261 5.65 2.68 -1.49
C LEU A 261 6.45 2.89 -2.76
N LEU A 262 7.78 2.67 -2.72
CA LEU A 262 8.62 2.75 -3.91
C LEU A 262 8.22 1.70 -4.95
N LEU A 263 8.00 0.45 -4.54
CA LEU A 263 7.54 -0.62 -5.42
C LEU A 263 6.21 -0.25 -6.08
N ARG A 264 5.26 0.28 -5.31
CA ARG A 264 3.96 0.75 -5.81
C ARG A 264 4.09 1.88 -6.83
N ALA A 265 4.89 2.90 -6.53
CA ALA A 265 5.12 4.05 -7.42
C ALA A 265 5.67 3.64 -8.80
N GLN A 266 6.40 2.51 -8.85
CA GLN A 266 7.04 1.97 -10.05
C GLN A 266 6.19 0.96 -10.83
N THR A 267 5.01 0.56 -10.35
CA THR A 267 4.20 -0.52 -10.98
C THR A 267 3.41 -0.12 -12.24
N VAL A 268 3.45 1.16 -12.65
CA VAL A 268 2.63 1.68 -13.76
C VAL A 268 3.11 1.19 -15.13
N GLU A 269 4.38 0.83 -15.28
CA GLU A 269 4.89 0.21 -16.50
C GLU A 269 5.15 -1.28 -16.27
N PRO A 270 4.85 -2.17 -17.23
CA PRO A 270 5.09 -3.61 -17.08
C PRO A 270 6.60 -3.91 -17.11
N PRO A 271 7.29 -4.16 -15.98
CA PRO A 271 8.70 -4.46 -16.00
C PRO A 271 8.85 -5.98 -16.21
N GLN A 272 9.44 -6.38 -17.33
CA GLN A 272 9.51 -7.80 -17.69
C GLN A 272 10.54 -8.63 -16.90
N GLN A 273 11.49 -8.02 -16.17
CA GLN A 273 12.66 -8.76 -15.64
C GLN A 273 13.04 -8.49 -14.17
N GLY A 274 12.16 -7.92 -13.33
CA GLY A 274 12.52 -7.59 -11.93
C GLY A 274 11.42 -7.77 -10.88
N ARG A 275 10.31 -8.43 -11.21
CA ARG A 275 9.14 -8.55 -10.30
C ARG A 275 9.35 -9.53 -9.14
N SER A 276 10.20 -10.53 -9.30
CA SER A 276 10.35 -11.61 -8.31
C SER A 276 10.79 -11.10 -6.93
N GLY A 277 11.77 -10.19 -6.88
CA GLY A 277 12.25 -9.63 -5.61
C GLY A 277 11.17 -8.83 -4.86
N GLY A 278 10.42 -8.00 -5.58
CA GLY A 278 9.32 -7.23 -4.98
C GLY A 278 8.15 -8.12 -4.52
N LEU A 279 7.84 -9.17 -5.29
CA LEU A 279 6.80 -10.16 -4.94
C LEU A 279 7.18 -11.01 -3.74
N ALA A 280 8.46 -11.34 -3.55
CA ALA A 280 8.93 -12.00 -2.34
C ALA A 280 8.95 -11.02 -1.13
N PHE A 281 9.31 -9.76 -1.38
CA PHE A 281 9.43 -8.75 -0.32
C PHE A 281 8.08 -8.36 0.30
N ALA A 282 7.07 -8.04 -0.52
CA ALA A 282 5.83 -7.45 -0.03
C ALA A 282 5.01 -8.37 0.91
N PRO A 283 4.73 -9.65 0.57
CA PRO A 283 4.06 -10.56 1.49
C PRO A 283 4.82 -10.80 2.78
N ARG A 284 6.16 -10.89 2.71
CA ARG A 284 7.04 -11.06 3.88
C ARG A 284 6.99 -9.84 4.80
N ALA A 285 7.04 -8.63 4.24
CA ALA A 285 6.86 -7.38 4.98
C ALA A 285 5.51 -7.34 5.71
N GLY A 286 4.42 -7.70 5.01
CA GLY A 286 3.09 -7.76 5.60
C GLY A 286 2.97 -8.80 6.71
N ALA A 287 3.57 -9.99 6.54
CA ALA A 287 3.58 -11.04 7.55
C ALA A 287 4.38 -10.63 8.80
N ALA A 288 5.55 -10.00 8.63
CA ALA A 288 6.35 -9.48 9.73
C ALA A 288 5.60 -8.39 10.52
N ALA A 289 4.92 -7.47 9.82
CA ALA A 289 4.07 -6.45 10.45
C ALA A 289 2.90 -7.09 11.23
N LEU A 290 2.23 -8.10 10.67
CA LEU A 290 1.17 -8.85 11.36
C LEU A 290 1.67 -9.56 12.61
N GLN A 291 2.85 -10.19 12.55
CA GLN A 291 3.44 -10.85 13.71
C GLN A 291 3.73 -9.86 14.83
N ARG A 292 4.25 -8.66 14.50
CA ARG A 292 4.48 -7.59 15.47
C ARG A 292 3.19 -7.05 16.09
N LEU A 293 2.15 -6.85 15.29
CA LEU A 293 0.81 -6.47 15.77
C LEU A 293 0.27 -7.47 16.80
N GLN A 294 0.46 -8.77 16.56
CA GLN A 294 0.02 -9.83 17.48
C GLN A 294 0.81 -9.84 18.79
N LEU A 295 2.08 -9.45 18.77
CA LEU A 295 2.95 -9.40 19.94
C LEU A 295 2.79 -8.11 20.77
N GLN A 296 2.23 -7.04 20.18
CA GLN A 296 2.03 -5.75 20.84
C GLN A 296 0.52 -5.40 20.99
N PRO A 297 -0.24 -6.13 21.82
CA PRO A 297 -1.62 -5.78 22.11
C PRO A 297 -1.66 -4.57 23.07
N GLY A 298 -1.53 -3.35 22.54
CA GLY A 298 -1.57 -2.12 23.34
C GLY A 298 -1.88 -0.88 22.51
N THR A 299 -2.50 0.14 23.11
CA THR A 299 -2.98 1.38 22.47
C THR A 299 -1.87 2.39 22.14
N GLY A 300 -0.68 1.93 21.75
CA GLY A 300 0.41 2.80 21.33
C GLY A 300 0.24 3.25 19.88
N GLY A 301 0.64 4.48 19.54
CA GLY A 301 0.52 5.03 18.18
C GLY A 301 1.22 4.19 17.09
N GLY A 302 2.18 3.33 17.43
CA GLY A 302 2.84 2.43 16.47
C GLY A 302 1.96 1.29 15.93
N VAL A 303 0.85 0.95 16.60
CA VAL A 303 -0.03 -0.14 16.14
C VAL A 303 -0.75 0.24 14.84
N ASP A 304 -1.16 1.50 14.71
CA ASP A 304 -1.84 2.00 13.51
C ASP A 304 -0.88 1.95 12.30
N ASP A 305 0.39 2.33 12.49
CA ASP A 305 1.41 2.30 11.42
C ASP A 305 1.73 0.88 10.96
N LEU A 306 1.79 -0.09 11.88
CA LEU A 306 1.97 -1.49 11.53
C LEU A 306 0.76 -2.03 10.75
N ALA A 307 -0.46 -1.72 11.19
CA ALA A 307 -1.67 -2.15 10.48
C ALA A 307 -1.75 -1.54 9.08
N VAL A 308 -1.41 -0.27 8.93
CA VAL A 308 -1.26 0.39 7.62
C VAL A 308 -0.22 -0.31 6.75
N SER A 309 0.92 -0.70 7.32
CA SER A 309 1.99 -1.42 6.61
C SER A 309 1.54 -2.78 6.08
N VAL A 310 0.63 -3.47 6.77
CA VAL A 310 0.01 -4.72 6.29
C VAL A 310 -0.82 -4.47 5.02
N VAL A 311 -1.65 -3.43 5.02
CA VAL A 311 -2.49 -3.11 3.85
C VAL A 311 -1.64 -2.57 2.70
N GLU A 312 -0.61 -1.76 2.98
CA GLU A 312 0.37 -1.33 1.98
C GLU A 312 1.10 -2.51 1.34
N SER A 313 1.47 -3.51 2.14
CA SER A 313 2.08 -4.76 1.67
C SER A 313 1.15 -5.53 0.75
N LEU A 314 -0.13 -5.67 1.14
CA LEU A 314 -1.14 -6.35 0.34
C LEU A 314 -1.38 -5.65 -1.00
N LEU A 315 -1.40 -4.31 -0.99
CA LEU A 315 -1.60 -3.50 -2.19
C LEU A 315 -0.38 -3.58 -3.12
N ALA A 316 0.83 -3.47 -2.57
CA ALA A 316 2.08 -3.62 -3.32
C ALA A 316 2.17 -5.01 -3.96
N ALA A 317 1.89 -6.07 -3.20
CA ALA A 317 1.84 -7.43 -3.71
C ALA A 317 0.80 -7.58 -4.83
N MET A 318 -0.39 -6.97 -4.68
CA MET A 318 -1.43 -7.04 -5.71
C MET A 318 -0.96 -6.41 -7.04
N GLN A 319 -0.30 -5.26 -6.99
CA GLN A 319 0.18 -4.55 -8.18
C GLN A 319 1.33 -5.28 -8.88
N LEU A 320 2.08 -6.10 -8.14
CA LEU A 320 3.21 -6.86 -8.69
C LEU A 320 2.80 -8.23 -9.24
N LEU A 321 1.68 -8.79 -8.77
CA LEU A 321 1.20 -10.10 -9.21
C LEU A 321 0.82 -10.08 -10.70
N PRO A 322 1.36 -10.99 -11.53
CA PRO A 322 0.97 -11.02 -12.93
C PRO A 322 -0.44 -11.60 -13.08
N SER A 323 -1.18 -11.06 -14.04
CA SER A 323 -2.58 -11.44 -14.32
C SER A 323 -2.73 -12.89 -14.79
N SER A 324 -1.68 -13.46 -15.38
CA SER A 324 -1.68 -14.84 -15.91
C SER A 324 -0.39 -15.58 -15.51
N PRO A 325 -0.48 -16.91 -15.28
CA PRO A 325 0.70 -17.73 -14.97
C PRO A 325 1.67 -17.79 -16.17
N PRO A 326 2.98 -17.59 -15.96
CA PRO A 326 3.97 -17.86 -17.00
C PRO A 326 4.10 -19.38 -17.20
N ALA A 327 4.30 -19.83 -18.45
CA ALA A 327 4.41 -21.26 -18.76
C ALA A 327 5.54 -21.98 -18.00
N SER A 328 6.62 -21.27 -17.65
CA SER A 328 7.80 -21.83 -16.98
C SER A 328 7.80 -21.71 -15.45
N SER A 329 6.84 -21.00 -14.84
CA SER A 329 6.89 -20.68 -13.40
C SER A 329 5.51 -20.70 -12.73
N GLN A 330 4.63 -21.58 -13.19
CA GLN A 330 3.27 -21.72 -12.65
C GLN A 330 3.24 -21.98 -11.14
N GLU A 331 4.15 -22.80 -10.59
CA GLU A 331 4.20 -23.09 -9.15
C GLU A 331 4.54 -21.86 -8.31
N HIS A 332 5.57 -21.10 -8.70
CA HIS A 332 5.96 -19.87 -8.02
C HIS A 332 4.84 -18.83 -8.08
N TRP A 333 4.22 -18.68 -9.26
CA TRP A 333 3.07 -17.79 -9.43
C TRP A 333 1.89 -18.18 -8.52
N LEU A 334 1.60 -19.48 -8.39
CA LEU A 334 0.56 -19.97 -7.49
C LEU A 334 0.90 -19.69 -6.02
N ALA A 335 2.16 -19.85 -5.62
CA ALA A 335 2.63 -19.58 -4.26
C ALA A 335 2.54 -18.09 -3.90
N ASP A 336 2.87 -17.19 -4.84
CA ASP A 336 2.73 -15.74 -4.64
C ASP A 336 1.24 -15.36 -4.44
N ARG A 337 0.35 -15.97 -5.21
CA ARG A 337 -1.11 -15.77 -5.11
C ARG A 337 -1.68 -16.31 -3.80
N GLU A 338 -1.22 -17.47 -3.37
CA GLU A 338 -1.55 -18.06 -2.07
C GLU A 338 -1.11 -17.13 -0.93
N SER A 339 0.14 -16.67 -0.97
CA SER A 339 0.71 -15.75 0.02
C SER A 339 -0.07 -14.44 0.12
N TRP A 340 -0.54 -13.91 -1.02
CA TRP A 340 -1.40 -12.73 -1.04
C TRP A 340 -2.71 -12.93 -0.28
N TRP A 341 -3.38 -14.07 -0.49
CA TRP A 341 -4.64 -14.39 0.21
C TRP A 341 -4.44 -14.67 1.71
N GLN A 342 -3.31 -15.28 2.09
CA GLN A 342 -2.93 -15.43 3.50
C GLN A 342 -2.76 -14.07 4.17
N LEU A 343 -2.04 -13.15 3.50
CA LEU A 343 -1.87 -11.78 3.98
C LEU A 343 -3.20 -11.02 4.05
N ALA A 344 -4.10 -11.20 3.07
CA ALA A 344 -5.43 -10.60 3.07
C ALA A 344 -6.27 -11.05 4.29
N GLY A 345 -6.18 -12.34 4.66
CA GLY A 345 -6.80 -12.87 5.87
C GLY A 345 -6.27 -12.23 7.15
N GLY A 346 -4.94 -12.04 7.23
CA GLY A 346 -4.32 -11.32 8.33
C GLY A 346 -4.72 -9.84 8.40
N ALA A 347 -4.74 -9.15 7.25
CA ALA A 347 -5.19 -7.76 7.14
C ALA A 347 -6.65 -7.58 7.61
N CYS A 348 -7.54 -8.51 7.23
CA CYS A 348 -8.92 -8.50 7.72
C CYS A 348 -9.01 -8.69 9.23
N ALA A 349 -8.18 -9.58 9.80
CA ALA A 349 -8.12 -9.75 11.26
C ALA A 349 -7.56 -8.50 11.96
N ALA A 350 -6.76 -7.71 11.25
CA ALA A 350 -6.18 -6.45 11.72
C ALA A 350 -7.07 -5.21 11.52
N ALA A 351 -8.29 -5.38 10.97
CA ALA A 351 -9.15 -4.27 10.63
C ALA A 351 -9.48 -3.35 11.82
N SER A 352 -9.52 -3.87 13.06
CA SER A 352 -9.78 -3.04 14.24
C SER A 352 -8.71 -2.01 14.57
N TRP A 353 -7.51 -2.15 14.00
CA TRP A 353 -6.39 -1.22 14.18
C TRP A 353 -6.20 -0.30 12.96
N LEU A 354 -7.06 -0.42 11.95
CA LEU A 354 -6.96 0.42 10.77
C LEU A 354 -7.77 1.70 10.94
N PRO A 355 -7.21 2.87 10.58
CA PRO A 355 -7.99 4.09 10.45
C PRO A 355 -9.04 3.96 9.33
N PRO A 356 -10.13 4.75 9.35
CA PRO A 356 -11.26 4.57 8.44
C PRO A 356 -10.92 4.59 6.94
N SER A 357 -9.99 5.44 6.52
CA SER A 357 -9.54 5.52 5.12
C SER A 357 -8.90 4.22 4.63
N TRP A 358 -8.22 3.50 5.52
CA TRP A 358 -7.57 2.23 5.20
C TRP A 358 -8.53 1.04 5.24
N LEU A 359 -9.66 1.14 5.98
CA LEU A 359 -10.75 0.17 5.88
C LEU A 359 -11.39 0.19 4.50
N GLU A 360 -11.60 1.39 3.93
CA GLU A 360 -12.12 1.53 2.57
C GLU A 360 -11.13 0.93 1.56
N ALA A 361 -9.85 1.27 1.67
CA ALA A 361 -8.80 0.72 0.80
C ALA A 361 -8.71 -0.82 0.90
N LEU A 362 -8.82 -1.40 2.10
CA LEU A 362 -8.82 -2.85 2.28
C LEU A 362 -10.05 -3.51 1.61
N GLY A 363 -11.24 -2.92 1.76
CA GLY A 363 -12.45 -3.42 1.12
C GLY A 363 -12.38 -3.38 -0.41
N GLU A 364 -11.84 -2.30 -0.99
CA GLU A 364 -11.60 -2.19 -2.43
C GLU A 364 -10.58 -3.23 -2.91
N LEU A 365 -9.50 -3.43 -2.15
CA LEU A 365 -8.44 -4.37 -2.49
C LEU A 365 -8.93 -5.82 -2.47
N LEU A 366 -9.76 -6.20 -1.49
CA LEU A 366 -10.44 -7.49 -1.49
C LEU A 366 -11.38 -7.65 -2.68
N ALA A 367 -12.10 -6.60 -3.07
CA ALA A 367 -13.00 -6.63 -4.22
C ALA A 367 -12.23 -6.85 -5.53
N VAL A 368 -11.08 -6.19 -5.70
CA VAL A 368 -10.17 -6.38 -6.85
C VAL A 368 -9.59 -7.79 -6.83
N GLY A 369 -9.11 -8.27 -5.69
CA GLY A 369 -8.56 -9.62 -5.56
C GLY A 369 -9.59 -10.72 -5.86
N LEU A 370 -10.83 -10.56 -5.38
CA LEU A 370 -11.94 -11.46 -5.72
C LEU A 370 -12.30 -11.43 -7.20
N LEU A 371 -12.33 -10.24 -7.81
CA LEU A 371 -12.59 -10.11 -9.23
C LEU A 371 -11.51 -10.83 -10.04
N ASP A 372 -10.24 -10.52 -9.79
CA ASP A 372 -9.13 -11.12 -10.54
C ASP A 372 -9.06 -12.64 -10.33
N THR A 373 -9.45 -13.13 -9.15
CA THR A 373 -9.50 -14.57 -8.86
C THR A 373 -10.60 -15.29 -9.65
N CYS A 374 -11.71 -14.62 -9.93
CA CYS A 374 -12.93 -15.24 -10.47
C CYS A 374 -13.26 -14.86 -11.91
N ASP A 375 -12.44 -14.03 -12.55
CA ASP A 375 -12.62 -13.60 -13.94
C ASP A 375 -12.29 -14.73 -14.93
N ASN A 376 -13.23 -15.68 -15.07
CA ASN A 376 -13.14 -16.81 -16.00
C ASN A 376 -14.04 -16.62 -17.24
N GLY A 377 -14.64 -15.45 -17.43
CA GLY A 377 -15.50 -15.14 -18.57
C GLY A 377 -16.87 -15.82 -18.61
N SER A 378 -17.11 -16.93 -17.88
CA SER A 378 -18.45 -17.51 -17.72
C SER A 378 -19.16 -16.92 -16.50
N ALA A 379 -20.39 -16.43 -16.73
CA ALA A 379 -21.20 -15.79 -15.70
C ALA A 379 -22.11 -16.77 -14.94
N ASP A 380 -22.28 -18.00 -15.46
CA ASP A 380 -23.21 -18.98 -14.92
C ASP A 380 -22.50 -19.95 -13.95
N PRO A 381 -22.91 -20.03 -12.67
CA PRO A 381 -22.44 -21.04 -11.72
C PRO A 381 -22.64 -22.48 -12.20
N SER A 382 -23.59 -22.71 -13.10
CA SER A 382 -23.90 -24.04 -13.67
C SER A 382 -22.83 -24.51 -14.67
N ASP A 383 -22.03 -23.58 -15.20
CA ASP A 383 -20.99 -23.84 -16.21
C ASP A 383 -19.58 -23.90 -15.59
N LEU A 384 -19.49 -24.19 -14.29
CA LEU A 384 -18.20 -24.33 -13.63
C LEU A 384 -17.46 -25.57 -14.15
N PRO A 385 -16.17 -25.45 -14.53
CA PRO A 385 -15.38 -26.59 -14.99
C PRO A 385 -15.26 -27.67 -13.89
N PRO A 386 -14.90 -28.93 -14.24
CA PRO A 386 -14.73 -29.98 -13.23
C PRO A 386 -13.55 -29.72 -12.27
N ALA A 387 -12.60 -28.86 -12.65
CA ALA A 387 -11.43 -28.50 -11.85
C ALA A 387 -11.35 -26.97 -11.66
N PRO A 388 -10.91 -26.49 -10.48
CA PRO A 388 -10.78 -25.06 -10.23
C PRO A 388 -9.73 -24.43 -11.15
N ALA A 389 -10.02 -23.21 -11.61
CA ALA A 389 -9.01 -22.38 -12.26
C ALA A 389 -7.80 -22.17 -11.31
N PRO A 390 -6.56 -22.04 -11.84
CA PRO A 390 -5.36 -21.90 -11.02
C PRO A 390 -5.44 -20.78 -9.97
N LYS A 391 -6.05 -19.62 -10.33
CA LYS A 391 -6.25 -18.50 -9.39
C LYS A 391 -7.18 -18.88 -8.23
N VAL A 392 -8.29 -19.56 -8.52
CA VAL A 392 -9.25 -20.03 -7.52
C VAL A 392 -8.59 -21.05 -6.59
N ALA A 393 -7.81 -21.99 -7.13
CA ALA A 393 -7.07 -22.96 -6.34
C ALA A 393 -6.05 -22.30 -5.39
N ALA A 394 -5.30 -21.29 -5.87
CA ALA A 394 -4.38 -20.51 -5.03
C ALA A 394 -5.11 -19.73 -3.93
N ALA A 395 -6.26 -19.11 -4.26
CA ALA A 395 -7.08 -18.39 -3.29
C ALA A 395 -7.61 -19.30 -2.17
N LEU A 396 -8.07 -20.50 -2.53
CA LEU A 396 -8.55 -21.50 -1.57
C LEU A 396 -7.43 -21.98 -0.65
N ARG A 397 -6.25 -22.29 -1.19
CA ARG A 397 -5.06 -22.63 -0.39
C ARG A 397 -4.63 -21.49 0.53
N GLY A 398 -4.69 -20.26 0.03
CA GLY A 398 -4.41 -19.06 0.82
C GLY A 398 -5.47 -18.72 1.87
N GLY A 399 -6.56 -19.50 1.95
CA GLY A 399 -7.58 -19.33 2.98
C GLY A 399 -8.63 -18.27 2.69
N ALA A 400 -8.88 -17.93 1.41
CA ALA A 400 -9.86 -16.91 1.02
C ALA A 400 -11.25 -17.15 1.65
N LEU A 401 -11.76 -18.40 1.67
CA LEU A 401 -13.04 -18.72 2.32
C LEU A 401 -13.03 -18.39 3.81
N ALA A 402 -11.98 -18.79 4.53
CA ALA A 402 -11.87 -18.53 5.97
C ALA A 402 -11.73 -17.03 6.27
N CYS A 403 -11.02 -16.29 5.41
CA CYS A 403 -10.91 -14.84 5.46
C CYS A 403 -12.29 -14.17 5.33
N LEU A 404 -13.04 -14.49 4.27
CA LEU A 404 -14.35 -13.90 3.99
C LEU A 404 -15.37 -14.26 5.06
N GLU A 405 -15.39 -15.52 5.49
CA GLU A 405 -16.27 -16.01 6.55
C GLU A 405 -16.02 -15.26 7.85
N ARG A 406 -14.74 -15.14 8.26
CA ARG A 406 -14.36 -14.40 9.46
C ARG A 406 -14.76 -12.92 9.36
N LEU A 407 -14.47 -12.27 8.24
CA LEU A 407 -14.83 -10.87 7.99
C LEU A 407 -16.34 -10.66 8.15
N MET A 408 -17.15 -11.48 7.48
CA MET A 408 -18.60 -11.44 7.54
C MET A 408 -19.15 -11.74 8.94
N ARG A 409 -18.56 -12.72 9.63
CA ARG A 409 -18.94 -13.07 11.01
C ARG A 409 -18.65 -11.91 11.97
N CYS A 410 -17.48 -11.29 11.87
CA CYS A 410 -17.12 -10.12 12.69
C CYS A 410 -18.05 -8.94 12.39
N ALA A 411 -18.32 -8.66 11.11
CA ALA A 411 -19.28 -7.63 10.70
C ALA A 411 -20.70 -7.89 11.24
N GLY A 412 -21.13 -9.16 11.32
CA GLY A 412 -22.44 -9.51 11.90
C GLY A 412 -22.51 -9.36 13.41
N ARG A 413 -21.40 -9.54 14.12
CA ARG A 413 -21.32 -9.29 15.57
C ARG A 413 -21.28 -7.80 15.90
N GLU A 414 -20.59 -7.02 15.07
CA GLU A 414 -20.43 -5.58 15.23
C GLU A 414 -20.78 -4.85 13.93
N PRO A 415 -22.08 -4.61 13.66
CA PRO A 415 -22.56 -4.04 12.38
C PRO A 415 -22.09 -2.62 12.08
N GLN A 416 -21.59 -1.92 13.11
CA GLN A 416 -21.01 -0.58 13.02
C GLN A 416 -19.48 -0.60 13.17
N GLY A 417 -18.89 -1.78 13.28
CA GLY A 417 -17.47 -1.98 13.51
C GLY A 417 -16.63 -1.90 12.24
N PRO A 418 -15.31 -1.94 12.40
CA PRO A 418 -14.35 -1.79 11.30
C PRO A 418 -14.50 -2.90 10.24
N HIS A 419 -14.81 -4.12 10.66
CA HIS A 419 -15.07 -5.25 9.76
C HIS A 419 -16.32 -5.02 8.88
N ALA A 420 -17.36 -4.37 9.42
CA ALA A 420 -18.56 -4.03 8.67
C ALA A 420 -18.28 -2.93 7.65
N ASP A 421 -17.39 -1.97 7.95
CA ASP A 421 -16.96 -0.95 6.99
C ASP A 421 -16.18 -1.58 5.82
N VAL A 422 -15.24 -2.50 6.09
CA VAL A 422 -14.53 -3.26 5.03
C VAL A 422 -15.52 -4.08 4.18
N LEU A 423 -16.43 -4.82 4.82
CA LEU A 423 -17.43 -5.62 4.11
C LEU A 423 -18.37 -4.77 3.26
N ARG A 424 -18.75 -3.59 3.74
CA ARG A 424 -19.63 -2.67 3.00
C ARG A 424 -18.96 -2.23 1.71
N VAL A 425 -17.69 -1.83 1.77
CA VAL A 425 -16.93 -1.42 0.59
C VAL A 425 -16.74 -2.60 -0.36
N LEU A 426 -16.43 -3.79 0.17
CA LEU A 426 -16.35 -5.02 -0.63
C LEU A 426 -17.64 -5.27 -1.43
N VAL A 427 -18.82 -5.19 -0.80
CA VAL A 427 -20.12 -5.41 -1.45
C VAL A 427 -20.42 -4.31 -2.48
N LEU A 428 -20.22 -3.04 -2.11
CA LEU A 428 -20.50 -1.89 -2.97
C LEU A 428 -19.61 -1.88 -4.23
N SER A 429 -18.31 -2.17 -4.07
CA SER A 429 -17.36 -2.24 -5.17
C SER A 429 -17.68 -3.34 -6.19
N ARG A 430 -18.48 -4.34 -5.80
CA ARG A 430 -18.94 -5.42 -6.69
C ARG A 430 -20.30 -5.15 -7.33
N LYS A 431 -20.98 -4.03 -7.02
CA LYS A 431 -22.29 -3.66 -7.60
C LYS A 431 -23.32 -4.81 -7.54
N GLY A 432 -23.33 -5.59 -6.46
CA GLY A 432 -24.20 -6.76 -6.30
C GLY A 432 -23.64 -8.08 -6.85
N HIS A 433 -22.57 -8.07 -7.66
CA HIS A 433 -21.98 -9.29 -8.24
C HIS A 433 -21.00 -10.01 -7.31
N LEU A 434 -21.14 -9.88 -5.99
CA LEU A 434 -20.26 -10.58 -5.05
C LEU A 434 -20.43 -12.11 -5.19
N TRP A 435 -21.64 -12.57 -5.44
CA TRP A 435 -21.93 -13.99 -5.57
C TRP A 435 -21.20 -14.66 -6.73
N ARG A 436 -21.03 -13.96 -7.86
CA ARG A 436 -20.22 -14.45 -8.99
C ARG A 436 -18.77 -14.74 -8.58
N CYS A 437 -18.24 -13.99 -7.60
CA CYS A 437 -16.92 -14.27 -7.03
C CYS A 437 -16.95 -15.38 -5.97
N LEU A 438 -18.05 -15.53 -5.22
CA LEU A 438 -18.16 -16.55 -4.18
C LEU A 438 -18.47 -17.94 -4.74
N ALA A 439 -19.22 -18.06 -5.83
CA ALA A 439 -19.66 -19.34 -6.39
C ALA A 439 -18.49 -20.29 -6.71
N PRO A 440 -17.41 -19.87 -7.41
CA PRO A 440 -16.25 -20.74 -7.62
C PRO A 440 -15.57 -21.13 -6.30
N LEU A 441 -15.43 -20.19 -5.36
CA LEU A 441 -14.80 -20.48 -4.06
C LEU A 441 -15.61 -21.50 -3.25
N LEU A 442 -16.94 -21.41 -3.29
CA LEU A 442 -17.84 -22.34 -2.61
C LEU A 442 -17.88 -23.71 -3.29
N ALA A 443 -17.87 -23.76 -4.62
CA ALA A 443 -17.93 -25.00 -5.40
C ALA A 443 -16.68 -25.87 -5.23
N TYR A 444 -15.49 -25.26 -5.25
CA TYR A 444 -14.21 -25.99 -5.18
C TYR A 444 -13.56 -25.98 -3.78
N GLY A 445 -14.09 -25.22 -2.84
CA GLY A 445 -13.53 -25.09 -1.50
C GLY A 445 -13.81 -26.29 -0.59
N ASP A 446 -13.17 -26.29 0.58
CA ASP A 446 -13.47 -27.25 1.64
C ASP A 446 -14.96 -27.17 2.04
N PRO A 447 -15.72 -28.28 2.01
CA PRO A 447 -17.17 -28.27 2.24
C PRO A 447 -17.56 -27.66 3.59
N HIS A 448 -16.77 -27.87 4.65
CA HIS A 448 -17.07 -27.32 5.97
C HIS A 448 -16.87 -25.80 6.00
N ARG A 449 -15.79 -25.30 5.39
CA ARG A 449 -15.56 -23.85 5.26
C ARG A 449 -16.60 -23.18 4.38
N ALA A 450 -17.00 -23.82 3.28
CA ALA A 450 -18.05 -23.33 2.40
C ALA A 450 -19.40 -23.24 3.13
N ALA A 451 -19.79 -24.30 3.84
CA ALA A 451 -21.02 -24.31 4.64
C ALA A 451 -21.00 -23.23 5.73
N ALA A 452 -19.87 -23.06 6.43
CA ALA A 452 -19.72 -22.01 7.43
C ALA A 452 -19.91 -20.60 6.83
N LEU A 453 -19.36 -20.35 5.63
CA LEU A 453 -19.56 -19.08 4.92
C LEU A 453 -21.03 -18.86 4.56
N VAL A 454 -21.69 -19.85 3.97
CA VAL A 454 -23.12 -19.77 3.62
C VAL A 454 -23.99 -19.52 4.86
N ALA A 455 -23.71 -20.22 5.96
CA ALA A 455 -24.43 -20.02 7.23
C ALA A 455 -24.22 -18.61 7.78
N THR A 456 -23.00 -18.07 7.69
CA THR A 456 -22.69 -16.68 8.09
C THR A 456 -23.40 -15.65 7.19
N VAL A 457 -23.42 -15.86 5.86
CA VAL A 457 -24.19 -15.02 4.93
C VAL A 457 -25.68 -15.05 5.27
N GLY A 458 -26.28 -16.23 5.48
CA GLY A 458 -27.68 -16.34 5.87
C GLY A 458 -28.01 -15.65 7.19
N LYS A 459 -27.09 -15.67 8.17
CA LYS A 459 -27.24 -14.90 9.43
C LYS A 459 -27.19 -13.39 9.18
N LEU A 460 -26.26 -12.92 8.35
CA LEU A 460 -26.17 -11.51 7.98
C LEU A 460 -27.42 -11.02 7.25
N LEU A 461 -27.94 -11.80 6.30
CA LEU A 461 -29.15 -11.45 5.55
C LEU A 461 -30.35 -11.33 6.49
N ARG A 462 -30.51 -12.25 7.44
CA ARG A 462 -31.56 -12.16 8.47
C ARG A 462 -31.38 -10.94 9.37
N LEU A 463 -30.14 -10.60 9.73
CA LEU A 463 -29.85 -9.40 10.53
C LEU A 463 -30.30 -8.13 9.80
N VAL A 464 -29.95 -8.00 8.52
CA VAL A 464 -30.32 -6.82 7.72
C VAL A 464 -31.83 -6.82 7.41
N ALA A 465 -32.46 -7.97 7.20
CA ALA A 465 -33.92 -8.06 7.04
C ALA A 465 -34.66 -7.61 8.31
N ALA A 466 -34.16 -7.98 9.50
CA ALA A 466 -34.79 -7.64 10.78
C ALA A 466 -34.59 -6.17 11.18
N GLN A 467 -33.39 -5.62 10.92
CA GLN A 467 -33.01 -4.26 11.34
C GLN A 467 -33.15 -3.20 10.22
N GLY A 468 -33.54 -3.63 9.02
CA GLY A 468 -33.55 -2.81 7.82
C GLY A 468 -32.15 -2.56 7.24
N PRO A 469 -32.05 -2.00 6.03
CA PRO A 469 -30.77 -1.75 5.35
C PRO A 469 -29.84 -0.79 6.13
N GLY A 470 -30.37 -0.01 7.07
CA GLY A 470 -29.59 0.86 7.95
C GLY A 470 -28.75 0.12 9.01
N ALA A 471 -28.99 -1.18 9.23
CA ALA A 471 -28.28 -2.01 10.21
C ALA A 471 -26.76 -2.00 10.04
N LEU A 472 -26.30 -1.93 8.78
CA LEU A 472 -24.90 -1.86 8.40
C LEU A 472 -24.44 -0.42 8.14
N ARG A 473 -24.98 0.59 8.86
CA ARG A 473 -24.69 2.05 8.79
C ARG A 473 -25.40 2.77 7.65
N GLN A 474 -25.81 4.02 7.89
CA GLN A 474 -26.66 4.89 7.05
C GLN A 474 -26.20 5.16 5.59
N LYS A 475 -25.03 4.68 5.15
CA LYS A 475 -24.48 4.99 3.80
C LYS A 475 -24.91 4.04 2.68
N LEU A 476 -25.60 2.93 2.97
CA LEU A 476 -26.23 2.10 1.95
C LEU A 476 -27.52 2.77 1.45
N HIS A 477 -27.40 3.78 0.60
CA HIS A 477 -28.55 4.39 -0.06
C HIS A 477 -29.11 3.47 -1.17
N ALA A 478 -30.45 3.45 -1.24
CA ALA A 478 -31.34 2.99 -2.30
C ALA A 478 -31.72 1.49 -2.37
N LYS A 479 -33.04 1.29 -2.48
CA LYS A 479 -33.83 0.08 -2.74
C LYS A 479 -33.20 -0.90 -3.76
N SER A 480 -32.49 -0.39 -4.77
CA SER A 480 -31.83 -1.18 -5.82
C SER A 480 -30.76 -2.15 -5.29
N ASN A 481 -29.99 -1.74 -4.27
CA ASN A 481 -28.96 -2.62 -3.70
C ASN A 481 -29.61 -3.75 -2.88
N TRP A 482 -30.75 -3.47 -2.27
CA TRP A 482 -31.50 -4.44 -1.48
C TRP A 482 -32.19 -5.48 -2.35
N ASP A 483 -32.83 -5.04 -3.44
CA ASP A 483 -33.46 -5.95 -4.41
C ASP A 483 -32.41 -6.91 -5.02
N HIS A 484 -31.19 -6.43 -5.27
CA HIS A 484 -30.06 -7.29 -5.66
C HIS A 484 -29.65 -8.28 -4.57
N ILE A 485 -29.57 -7.86 -3.31
CA ILE A 485 -29.20 -8.74 -2.19
C ILE A 485 -30.26 -9.84 -1.96
N VAL A 486 -31.55 -9.51 -2.11
CA VAL A 486 -32.64 -10.48 -1.98
C VAL A 486 -32.61 -11.48 -3.16
N ALA A 487 -32.47 -11.00 -4.40
CA ALA A 487 -32.35 -11.88 -5.56
C ALA A 487 -31.14 -12.83 -5.45
N GLU A 488 -30.01 -12.34 -4.92
CA GLU A 488 -28.81 -13.16 -4.67
C GLU A 488 -29.00 -14.13 -3.49
N SER A 489 -29.84 -13.81 -2.50
CA SER A 489 -30.21 -14.74 -1.41
C SER A 489 -31.00 -15.95 -1.93
N ASP A 490 -31.89 -15.72 -2.89
CA ASP A 490 -32.63 -16.80 -3.55
C ASP A 490 -31.66 -17.67 -4.36
N MET A 491 -30.69 -17.06 -5.07
CA MET A 491 -29.61 -17.78 -5.75
C MET A 491 -28.70 -18.59 -4.80
N VAL A 492 -28.42 -18.11 -3.59
CA VAL A 492 -27.67 -18.87 -2.57
C VAL A 492 -28.46 -20.09 -2.14
N THR A 493 -29.78 -19.95 -2.01
CA THR A 493 -30.68 -21.05 -1.67
C THR A 493 -30.70 -22.08 -2.80
N ASP A 494 -30.77 -21.63 -4.06
CA ASP A 494 -30.78 -22.50 -5.24
C ASP A 494 -29.42 -23.19 -5.48
N ALA A 495 -28.31 -22.49 -5.31
CA ALA A 495 -26.97 -23.07 -5.43
C ALA A 495 -26.66 -24.04 -4.29
N ALA A 496 -27.13 -23.75 -3.08
CA ALA A 496 -27.07 -24.69 -1.96
C ALA A 496 -27.84 -25.97 -2.29
N VAL A 497 -29.03 -25.85 -2.92
CA VAL A 497 -29.85 -26.99 -3.40
C VAL A 497 -29.16 -27.77 -4.52
N ALA A 498 -28.47 -27.10 -5.44
CA ALA A 498 -27.77 -27.74 -6.55
C ALA A 498 -26.51 -28.52 -6.11
N HIS A 499 -25.82 -28.07 -5.06
CA HIS A 499 -24.65 -28.77 -4.53
C HIS A 499 -25.05 -29.81 -3.47
N GLY A 500 -25.36 -31.04 -3.92
CA GLY A 500 -25.81 -32.15 -3.06
C GLY A 500 -25.01 -32.40 -1.75
N PRO A 501 -23.70 -32.15 -1.66
CA PRO A 501 -22.95 -32.18 -0.40
C PRO A 501 -23.26 -31.01 0.55
N LEU A 502 -23.46 -29.79 0.03
CA LEU A 502 -23.85 -28.62 0.85
C LEU A 502 -25.28 -28.74 1.36
N VAL A 503 -26.20 -29.29 0.56
CA VAL A 503 -27.57 -29.62 1.01
C VAL A 503 -27.54 -30.48 2.26
N ARG A 504 -26.70 -31.52 2.29
CA ARG A 504 -26.64 -32.44 3.44
C ARG A 504 -26.07 -31.77 4.69
N VAL A 505 -25.04 -30.94 4.54
CA VAL A 505 -24.46 -30.19 5.67
C VAL A 505 -25.44 -29.14 6.20
N LEU A 506 -26.11 -28.40 5.30
CA LEU A 506 -27.12 -27.41 5.67
C LEU A 506 -28.38 -28.04 6.25
N ALA A 507 -28.79 -29.23 5.78
CA ALA A 507 -29.92 -29.97 6.36
C ALA A 507 -29.64 -30.42 7.80
N VAL A 508 -28.42 -30.89 8.10
CA VAL A 508 -28.01 -31.28 9.46
C VAL A 508 -27.91 -30.06 10.39
N GLU A 509 -27.41 -28.92 9.92
CA GLU A 509 -27.42 -27.68 10.71
C GLU A 509 -28.83 -27.09 10.88
N ALA A 510 -29.69 -27.20 9.85
CA ALA A 510 -31.08 -26.76 9.92
C ALA A 510 -31.88 -27.61 10.93
N GLU A 511 -31.70 -28.92 10.97
CA GLU A 511 -32.34 -29.75 12.00
C GLU A 511 -31.91 -29.37 13.43
N GLY A 512 -30.65 -28.94 13.61
CA GLY A 512 -30.15 -28.42 14.89
C GLY A 512 -30.65 -27.02 15.26
N LEU A 513 -30.89 -26.15 14.27
CA LEU A 513 -31.30 -24.75 14.45
C LEU A 513 -32.83 -24.58 14.59
N TRP A 514 -33.61 -25.45 13.94
CA TRP A 514 -35.07 -25.42 13.97
C TRP A 514 -35.66 -26.34 15.06
N GLY A 515 -34.86 -27.26 15.63
CA GLY A 515 -35.29 -28.20 16.68
C GLY A 515 -35.58 -27.61 18.07
N ARG A 516 -35.47 -26.29 18.30
CA ARG A 516 -35.76 -25.66 19.62
C ARG A 516 -36.92 -24.69 19.68
N GLY A 517 -37.71 -24.51 18.62
CA GLY A 517 -38.87 -23.62 18.71
C GLY A 517 -39.86 -23.75 17.57
N GLY A 518 -40.93 -24.50 17.82
CA GLY A 518 -42.18 -24.38 17.07
C GLY A 518 -42.31 -25.31 15.86
N SER A 519 -43.16 -26.32 16.01
CA SER A 519 -43.73 -27.09 14.92
C SER A 519 -44.46 -26.15 13.94
N VAL A 520 -43.83 -25.79 12.84
CA VAL A 520 -44.52 -25.26 11.65
C VAL A 520 -44.76 -26.45 10.72
N ARG A 521 -46.04 -26.79 10.49
CA ARG A 521 -46.43 -27.73 9.43
C ARG A 521 -46.20 -27.06 8.08
N CYS A 522 -45.33 -27.61 7.25
CA CYS A 522 -45.26 -27.29 5.84
C CYS A 522 -46.33 -28.09 5.08
N THR A 523 -47.17 -27.39 4.31
CA THR A 523 -47.86 -27.91 3.13
C THR A 523 -47.07 -27.55 1.89
#